data_AF-A0A7X3BZ01-F1
#
_entry.id   AF-A0A7X3BZ01-F1
#
_cell.length_a   1.000
_cell.length_b   1.000
_cell.length_c   1.000
_cell.angle_alpha   90.00
_cell.angle_beta   90.00
_cell.angle_gamma   90.00
#
_symmetry.space_group_name_H-M   'P 1'
#
loop_
_entity.id
_entity.type
_entity.pdbx_description
1 polymer ?
#
loop_
_entity_poly.entity_id
_entity_poly.type
_entity_poly.pdbx_seq_one_letter_code
_entity_poly.pdbx_strand_id
1 'polypeptide(L)'
;YYMAYRMLDKDGAVTYTHEMTHNSDREIYLGGYGRRSGLGPEFYAKGLLQAPDHPYDPTITINSVLKYDDSENSTRLQVADPTQRFNSAEDLHNYMHNMFDLIYTLEILEGRAVAKLDYNAKNDLLRKIENKYKQDPDGNSVYATNVVRRLTMDEVNKLNSFDSLIENDIITSRGY
;
A
#
# COMPACT_ATOMS: atom_id res chain seq x y z
N TYR A 1 -12.43 9.87 18.54
CA TYR A 1 -13.70 10.62 18.63
C TYR A 1 -14.20 10.91 17.23
N TYR A 2 -15.49 10.71 16.94
CA TYR A 2 -16.07 11.05 15.63
C TYR A 2 -16.47 12.52 15.60
N MET A 3 -15.68 13.34 14.94
CA MET A 3 -15.92 14.79 14.86
C MET A 3 -16.54 15.21 13.52
N ALA A 4 -16.28 14.48 12.44
CA ALA A 4 -16.74 14.81 11.08
C ALA A 4 -17.55 13.69 10.40
N TYR A 5 -17.28 12.42 10.75
CA TYR A 5 -17.96 11.26 10.18
C TYR A 5 -19.08 10.75 11.08
N ARG A 6 -20.21 10.35 10.51
CA ARG A 6 -21.30 9.79 11.30
C ARG A 6 -21.02 8.31 11.52
N MET A 7 -20.91 7.92 12.79
CA MET A 7 -20.56 6.54 13.17
C MET A 7 -21.44 5.44 12.53
N LEU A 8 -22.68 5.75 12.13
CA LEU A 8 -23.65 4.78 11.61
C LEU A 8 -23.65 4.64 10.08
N ASP A 9 -22.85 5.41 9.34
CA ASP A 9 -22.71 5.23 7.89
C ASP A 9 -21.48 4.40 7.51
N LYS A 10 -21.39 4.00 6.22
CA LYS A 10 -20.27 3.19 5.70
C LYS A 10 -18.93 3.88 5.95
N ASP A 11 -18.86 5.20 5.75
CA ASP A 11 -17.67 6.02 5.99
C ASP A 11 -17.28 6.04 7.48
N GLY A 12 -18.27 6.05 8.38
CA GLY A 12 -18.10 5.89 9.81
C GLY A 12 -17.47 4.55 10.18
N ALA A 13 -17.85 3.45 9.54
CA ALA A 13 -17.25 2.14 9.75
C ALA A 13 -15.79 2.05 9.24
N VAL A 14 -15.47 2.72 8.14
CA VAL A 14 -14.08 2.80 7.66
C VAL A 14 -13.22 3.60 8.64
N THR A 15 -13.71 4.78 9.04
CA THR A 15 -13.07 5.62 10.08
C THR A 15 -12.91 4.85 11.38
N TYR A 16 -13.88 4.02 11.76
CA TYR A 16 -13.79 3.14 12.92
C TYR A 16 -12.58 2.21 12.86
N THR A 17 -12.33 1.57 11.71
CA THR A 17 -11.18 0.67 11.56
C THR A 17 -9.84 1.43 11.67
N HIS A 18 -9.78 2.66 11.16
CA HIS A 18 -8.61 3.53 11.28
C HIS A 18 -8.33 3.88 12.75
N GLU A 19 -9.33 4.42 13.45
CA GLU A 19 -9.21 4.85 14.84
C GLU A 19 -8.99 3.66 15.80
N MET A 20 -9.59 2.50 15.52
CA MET A 20 -9.33 1.30 16.33
C MET A 20 -7.91 0.77 16.13
N THR A 21 -7.34 0.91 14.94
CA THR A 21 -5.93 0.58 14.73
C THR A 21 -5.04 1.45 15.62
N HIS A 22 -5.27 2.76 15.64
CA HIS A 22 -4.53 3.68 16.53
C HIS A 22 -4.59 3.30 18.00
N ASN A 23 -5.76 2.84 18.44
CA ASN A 23 -6.02 2.53 19.83
C ASN A 23 -5.46 1.15 20.25
N SER A 24 -5.38 0.20 19.31
CA SER A 24 -5.15 -1.22 19.64
C SER A 24 -3.90 -1.83 18.99
N ASP A 25 -3.17 -1.09 18.14
CA ASP A 25 -1.98 -1.62 17.48
C ASP A 25 -0.85 -2.01 18.44
N ARG A 26 -0.69 -1.33 19.58
CA ARG A 26 0.38 -1.63 20.53
C ARG A 26 0.23 -2.99 21.22
N GLU A 27 -0.99 -3.35 21.57
CA GLU A 27 -1.25 -4.48 22.48
C GLU A 27 -1.97 -5.64 21.79
N ILE A 28 -2.85 -5.36 20.83
CA ILE A 28 -3.74 -6.37 20.24
C ILE A 28 -3.26 -6.78 18.85
N TYR A 29 -3.19 -5.84 17.89
CA TYR A 29 -2.91 -6.21 16.49
C TYR A 29 -1.47 -6.69 16.26
N LEU A 30 -0.50 -6.21 17.04
CA LEU A 30 0.93 -6.52 16.86
C LEU A 30 1.46 -7.56 17.86
N GLY A 31 0.58 -8.39 18.43
CA GLY A 31 0.96 -9.49 19.31
C GLY A 31 1.56 -9.04 20.65
N GLY A 32 1.29 -7.82 21.09
CA GLY A 32 1.71 -7.29 22.39
C GLY A 32 3.10 -6.66 22.46
N TYR A 33 3.85 -6.61 21.36
CA TYR A 33 5.23 -6.09 21.36
C TYR A 33 5.34 -4.58 21.14
N GLY A 34 4.23 -3.88 20.92
CA GLY A 34 4.23 -2.46 20.57
C GLY A 34 4.59 -2.21 19.10
N ARG A 35 4.64 -0.92 18.75
CA ARG A 35 5.02 -0.44 17.41
C ARG A 35 6.54 -0.55 17.22
N ARG A 36 6.97 -0.74 15.97
CA ARG A 36 8.39 -0.65 15.61
C ARG A 36 8.88 0.78 15.80
N SER A 37 10.03 0.95 16.46
CA SER A 37 10.66 2.26 16.62
C SER A 37 10.89 2.95 15.27
N GLY A 38 10.58 4.23 15.19
CA GLY A 38 10.64 5.03 13.95
C GLY A 38 9.38 4.96 13.08
N LEU A 39 8.43 4.05 13.34
CA LEU A 39 7.14 4.01 12.66
C LEU A 39 6.06 4.62 13.55
N GLY A 40 5.43 5.68 13.03
CA GLY A 40 4.33 6.36 13.70
C GLY A 40 3.01 5.55 13.66
N PRO A 41 2.03 5.94 14.48
CA PRO A 41 0.69 5.33 14.51
C PRO A 41 0.02 5.24 13.13
N GLU A 42 0.08 6.33 12.35
CA GLU A 42 -0.53 6.43 11.02
C GLU A 42 -0.05 5.39 10.02
N PHE A 43 1.19 4.91 10.15
CA PHE A 43 1.73 3.89 9.26
C PHE A 43 0.93 2.57 9.35
N TYR A 44 0.42 2.23 10.53
CA TYR A 44 -0.33 1.01 10.75
C TYR A 44 -1.81 1.18 10.40
N ALA A 45 -2.38 2.35 10.67
CA ALA A 45 -3.77 2.63 10.33
C ALA A 45 -3.93 2.84 8.82
N LYS A 46 -3.26 3.85 8.26
CA LYS A 46 -3.45 4.27 6.87
C LYS A 46 -2.51 3.51 5.93
N GLY A 47 -3.03 2.44 5.34
CA GLY A 47 -2.33 1.62 4.34
C GLY A 47 -1.91 0.23 4.81
N LEU A 48 -2.25 -0.18 6.04
CA LEU A 48 -1.99 -1.53 6.53
C LEU A 48 -3.25 -2.22 7.09
N LEU A 49 -3.89 -1.67 8.14
CA LEU A 49 -5.02 -2.34 8.82
C LEU A 49 -6.39 -1.66 8.66
N GLN A 50 -6.45 -0.45 8.09
CA GLN A 50 -7.73 0.19 7.75
C GLN A 50 -8.40 -0.53 6.58
N ALA A 51 -9.73 -0.66 6.66
CA ALA A 51 -10.55 -1.12 5.54
C ALA A 51 -10.51 -0.11 4.37
N PRO A 52 -10.74 -0.54 3.11
CA PRO A 52 -10.84 0.38 1.98
C PRO A 52 -12.00 1.36 2.17
N ASP A 53 -11.84 2.57 1.65
CA ASP A 53 -12.90 3.60 1.69
C ASP A 53 -14.08 3.18 0.79
N HIS A 54 -13.79 2.59 -0.38
CA HIS A 54 -14.78 2.13 -1.36
C HIS A 54 -14.48 0.75 -1.94
N PRO A 55 -15.49 0.01 -2.45
CA PRO A 55 -15.28 -1.31 -3.06
C PRO A 55 -14.44 -1.29 -4.34
N TYR A 56 -14.36 -0.15 -5.01
CA TYR A 56 -13.66 0.03 -6.29
C TYR A 56 -12.28 0.69 -6.14
N ASP A 57 -11.83 0.96 -4.92
CA ASP A 57 -10.53 1.60 -4.69
C ASP A 57 -9.41 0.64 -5.13
N PRO A 58 -8.49 1.08 -6.01
CA PRO A 58 -7.37 0.26 -6.49
C PRO A 58 -6.21 0.27 -5.48
N THR A 59 -6.52 0.04 -4.21
CA THR A 59 -5.55 0.01 -3.10
C THR A 59 -5.38 -1.40 -2.57
N ILE A 60 -4.16 -1.75 -2.16
CA ILE A 60 -3.91 -2.99 -1.44
C ILE A 60 -4.32 -2.80 0.02
N THR A 61 -5.51 -3.29 0.35
CA THR A 61 -6.13 -3.17 1.68
C THR A 61 -6.89 -4.44 2.03
N ILE A 62 -7.18 -4.64 3.31
CA ILE A 62 -8.03 -5.74 3.77
C ILE A 62 -9.38 -5.15 4.13
N ASN A 63 -10.41 -5.42 3.33
CA ASN A 63 -11.77 -5.15 3.78
C ASN A 63 -12.08 -6.08 4.95
N SER A 64 -12.24 -5.50 6.13
CA SER A 64 -12.47 -6.22 7.39
C SER A 64 -13.86 -5.96 7.98
N VAL A 65 -14.63 -5.02 7.41
CA VAL A 65 -15.86 -4.52 8.04
C VAL A 65 -17.05 -4.38 7.09
N LEU A 66 -16.83 -3.95 5.85
CA LEU A 66 -17.93 -3.61 4.94
C LEU A 66 -18.43 -4.85 4.19
N LYS A 67 -19.75 -4.96 4.06
CA LYS A 67 -20.39 -5.89 3.13
C LYS A 67 -20.89 -5.09 1.94
N TYR A 68 -20.50 -5.51 0.74
CA TYR A 68 -20.88 -4.84 -0.50
C TYR A 68 -22.03 -5.57 -1.19
N ASP A 69 -22.94 -4.80 -1.79
CA ASP A 69 -24.11 -5.29 -2.49
C ASP A 69 -23.73 -5.76 -3.91
N ASP A 70 -24.55 -6.65 -4.49
CA ASP A 70 -24.29 -7.18 -5.84
C ASP A 70 -24.25 -6.10 -6.93
N SER A 71 -24.94 -4.98 -6.72
CA SER A 71 -24.89 -3.82 -7.62
C SER A 71 -23.50 -3.17 -7.71
N GLU A 72 -22.64 -3.41 -6.72
CA GLU A 72 -21.27 -2.88 -6.67
C GLU A 72 -20.25 -3.82 -7.36
N ASN A 73 -20.69 -5.01 -7.81
CA ASN A 73 -19.81 -6.06 -8.33
C ASN A 73 -19.05 -5.68 -9.60
N SER A 74 -19.64 -4.85 -10.48
CA SER A 74 -19.07 -4.57 -11.82
C SER A 74 -17.73 -3.86 -11.79
N THR A 75 -17.42 -3.12 -10.73
CA THR A 75 -16.18 -2.36 -10.56
C THR A 75 -15.43 -2.73 -9.28
N ARG A 76 -15.84 -3.80 -8.60
CA ARG A 76 -15.29 -4.17 -7.31
C ARG A 76 -13.86 -4.72 -7.45
N LEU A 77 -12.95 -4.14 -6.67
CA LEU A 77 -11.58 -4.60 -6.51
C LEU A 77 -11.32 -5.22 -5.12
N GLN A 78 -12.20 -4.96 -4.16
CA GLN A 78 -12.06 -5.39 -2.76
C GLN A 78 -12.91 -6.63 -2.42
N VAL A 79 -12.67 -7.27 -1.27
CA VAL A 79 -13.48 -8.40 -0.77
C VAL A 79 -14.93 -7.98 -0.57
N ALA A 80 -15.88 -8.81 -1.03
CA ALA A 80 -17.32 -8.53 -0.97
C ALA A 80 -17.93 -8.67 0.44
N ASP A 81 -17.63 -9.78 1.12
CA ASP A 81 -18.07 -10.05 2.49
C ASP A 81 -16.90 -10.63 3.30
N PRO A 82 -16.32 -9.85 4.25
CA PRO A 82 -15.18 -10.31 5.04
C PRO A 82 -15.52 -11.49 5.95
N THR A 83 -16.77 -11.58 6.42
CA THR A 83 -17.21 -12.63 7.35
C THR A 83 -17.32 -14.01 6.68
N GLN A 84 -17.43 -14.03 5.35
CA GLN A 84 -17.40 -15.26 4.57
C GLN A 84 -15.99 -15.57 4.07
N ARG A 85 -15.21 -14.53 3.73
CA ARG A 85 -13.89 -14.70 3.12
C ARG A 85 -12.79 -15.09 4.10
N PHE A 86 -12.87 -14.63 5.34
CA PHE A 86 -11.81 -14.76 6.34
C PHE A 86 -12.34 -15.45 7.61
N ASN A 87 -12.10 -16.75 7.72
CA ASN A 87 -12.45 -17.54 8.92
C ASN A 87 -11.20 -17.94 9.73
N SER A 88 -10.02 -17.76 9.16
CA SER A 88 -8.74 -18.09 9.79
C SER A 88 -7.61 -17.19 9.29
N ALA A 89 -6.47 -17.21 9.99
CA ALA A 89 -5.25 -16.57 9.52
C ALA A 89 -4.75 -17.19 8.19
N GLU A 90 -5.00 -18.47 7.98
CA GLU A 90 -4.67 -19.18 6.74
C GLU A 90 -5.52 -18.67 5.56
N ASP A 91 -6.81 -18.38 5.76
CA ASP A 91 -7.65 -17.80 4.72
C ASP A 91 -7.16 -16.42 4.27
N LEU A 92 -6.73 -15.60 5.24
CA LEU A 92 -6.15 -14.29 4.98
C LEU A 92 -4.81 -14.43 4.25
N HIS A 93 -3.94 -15.35 4.70
CA HIS A 93 -2.68 -15.64 4.03
C HIS A 93 -2.90 -16.05 2.56
N ASN A 94 -3.78 -17.02 2.33
CA ASN A 94 -4.11 -17.51 0.99
C ASN A 94 -4.72 -16.41 0.11
N TYR A 95 -5.56 -15.54 0.68
CA TYR A 95 -6.09 -14.37 -0.04
C TYR A 95 -4.98 -13.42 -0.48
N MET A 96 -4.13 -12.99 0.45
CA MET A 96 -3.06 -12.05 0.16
C MET A 96 -2.05 -12.65 -0.82
N HIS A 97 -1.72 -13.94 -0.67
CA HIS A 97 -0.84 -14.66 -1.58
C HIS A 97 -1.36 -14.63 -3.02
N ASN A 98 -2.61 -15.06 -3.24
CA ASN A 98 -3.21 -15.09 -4.58
C ASN A 98 -3.36 -13.67 -5.18
N MET A 99 -3.64 -12.66 -4.36
CA MET A 99 -3.68 -11.27 -4.80
C MET A 99 -2.31 -10.80 -5.30
N PHE A 100 -1.25 -11.06 -4.52
CA PHE A 100 0.11 -10.69 -4.91
C PHE A 100 0.63 -11.51 -6.09
N ASP A 101 0.26 -12.78 -6.24
CA ASP A 101 0.59 -13.57 -7.44
C ASP A 101 0.07 -12.91 -8.73
N LEU A 102 -1.18 -12.42 -8.69
CA LEU A 102 -1.77 -11.68 -9.82
C LEU A 102 -1.05 -10.36 -10.05
N ILE A 103 -0.84 -9.57 -8.98
CA ILE A 103 -0.15 -8.27 -9.08
C ILE A 103 1.25 -8.44 -9.64
N TYR A 104 2.07 -9.36 -9.10
CA TYR A 104 3.41 -9.62 -9.60
C TYR A 104 3.42 -10.11 -11.06
N THR A 105 2.44 -10.92 -11.44
CA THR A 105 2.27 -11.34 -12.85
C THR A 105 2.00 -10.14 -13.76
N LEU A 106 1.18 -9.18 -13.34
CA LEU A 106 0.92 -7.97 -14.11
C LEU A 106 2.12 -7.03 -14.11
N GLU A 107 2.77 -6.83 -12.97
CA GLU A 107 3.95 -5.95 -12.82
C GLU A 107 5.14 -6.45 -13.64
N ILE A 108 5.38 -7.77 -13.72
CA ILE A 108 6.45 -8.30 -14.59
C ILE A 108 6.14 -8.09 -16.08
N LEU A 109 4.87 -8.17 -16.48
CA LEU A 109 4.46 -7.88 -17.85
C LEU A 109 4.64 -6.40 -18.18
N GLU A 110 4.20 -5.51 -17.28
CA GLU A 110 4.39 -4.07 -17.43
C GLU A 110 5.88 -3.71 -17.46
N GLY A 111 6.66 -4.17 -16.48
CA GLY A 111 8.08 -3.83 -16.38
C GLY A 111 8.90 -4.32 -17.58
N ARG A 112 8.57 -5.48 -18.16
CA ARG A 112 9.17 -5.95 -19.42
C ARG A 112 8.79 -5.08 -20.62
N ALA A 113 7.59 -4.51 -20.64
CA ALA A 113 7.17 -3.58 -21.68
C ALA A 113 7.86 -2.22 -21.51
N VAL A 114 7.90 -1.71 -20.27
CA VAL A 114 8.54 -0.43 -19.92
C VAL A 114 10.04 -0.45 -20.20
N ALA A 115 10.74 -1.55 -19.89
CA ALA A 115 12.17 -1.70 -20.19
C ALA A 115 12.50 -1.57 -21.70
N LYS A 116 11.53 -1.79 -22.59
CA LYS A 116 11.68 -1.65 -24.05
C LYS A 116 11.37 -0.25 -24.59
N LEU A 117 10.82 0.64 -23.75
CA LEU A 117 10.52 2.00 -24.15
C LEU A 117 11.78 2.81 -24.44
N ASP A 118 11.62 3.89 -25.20
CA ASP A 118 12.69 4.85 -25.44
C ASP A 118 13.00 5.70 -24.19
N TYR A 119 14.07 6.48 -24.29
CA TYR A 119 14.53 7.34 -23.20
C TYR A 119 13.44 8.29 -22.70
N ASN A 120 12.74 8.97 -23.61
CA ASN A 120 11.77 10.01 -23.24
C ASN A 120 10.58 9.39 -22.51
N ALA A 121 10.02 8.31 -23.03
CA ALA A 121 8.90 7.62 -22.42
C ALA A 121 9.27 7.02 -21.05
N LYS A 122 10.48 6.47 -20.89
CA LYS A 122 10.98 6.02 -19.58
C LYS A 122 11.13 7.18 -18.60
N ASN A 123 11.74 8.28 -19.03
CA ASN A 123 11.99 9.45 -18.18
C ASN A 123 10.68 10.10 -17.70
N ASP A 124 9.63 10.07 -18.53
CA ASP A 124 8.31 10.58 -18.15
C ASP A 124 7.60 9.64 -17.16
N LEU A 125 7.60 8.33 -17.45
CA LEU A 125 6.85 7.32 -16.70
C LEU A 125 7.50 6.97 -15.36
N LEU A 126 8.82 6.90 -15.28
CA LEU A 126 9.54 6.30 -14.15
C LEU A 126 10.04 7.34 -13.15
N ARG A 127 10.13 6.93 -11.89
CA ARG A 127 10.77 7.68 -10.81
C ARG A 127 11.69 6.75 -10.02
N LYS A 128 12.67 7.34 -9.35
CA LYS A 128 13.49 6.62 -8.38
C LYS A 128 13.02 6.93 -6.98
N ILE A 129 12.86 5.89 -6.16
CA ILE A 129 12.57 6.02 -4.74
C ILE A 129 13.87 5.81 -3.94
N GLU A 130 14.13 6.68 -2.98
CA GLU A 130 15.35 6.64 -2.17
C GLU A 130 15.04 6.89 -0.70
N ASN A 131 15.90 6.35 0.17
CA ASN A 131 15.85 6.62 1.61
C ASN A 131 16.65 7.87 1.96
N LYS A 132 15.99 8.87 2.57
CA LYS A 132 16.65 10.05 3.13
C LYS A 132 16.61 10.01 4.64
N TYR A 133 17.78 10.00 5.26
CA TYR A 133 17.93 10.09 6.70
C TYR A 133 18.01 11.57 7.13
N LYS A 134 17.32 11.90 8.20
CA LYS A 134 17.37 13.21 8.86
C LYS A 134 17.54 12.97 10.36
N GLN A 135 18.13 13.94 11.05
CA GLN A 135 18.10 13.92 12.51
C GLN A 135 16.67 14.00 13.01
N ASP A 136 16.30 13.07 13.88
CA ASP A 136 15.09 13.14 14.68
C ASP A 136 15.25 14.15 15.83
N PRO A 137 14.16 14.53 16.53
CA PRO A 137 14.22 15.44 17.67
C PRO A 137 15.14 14.98 18.81
N ASP A 138 15.45 13.68 18.88
CA ASP A 138 16.34 13.07 19.86
C ASP A 138 17.82 13.07 19.39
N GLY A 139 18.09 13.61 18.19
CA GLY A 139 19.41 13.78 17.60
C GLY A 139 19.95 12.58 16.82
N ASN A 140 19.16 11.50 16.66
CA ASN A 140 19.56 10.30 15.92
C ASN A 140 19.22 10.42 14.43
N SER A 141 20.03 9.78 13.57
CA SER A 141 19.81 9.72 12.11
C SER A 141 19.58 8.29 11.61
N VAL A 142 18.85 7.49 12.38
CA VAL A 142 18.64 6.06 12.10
C VAL A 142 17.34 5.77 11.33
N TYR A 143 16.41 6.74 11.28
CA TYR A 143 15.14 6.59 10.59
C TYR A 143 15.18 7.28 9.22
N ALA A 144 14.70 6.56 8.20
CA ALA A 144 14.61 7.07 6.84
C ALA A 144 13.20 7.59 6.53
N THR A 145 13.12 8.60 5.67
CA THR A 145 11.90 8.95 4.93
C THR A 145 12.11 8.66 3.47
N ASN A 146 11.12 8.05 2.82
CA ASN A 146 11.15 7.83 1.38
C ASN A 146 11.07 9.17 0.63
N VAL A 147 11.90 9.32 -0.39
CA VAL A 147 11.89 10.46 -1.31
C VAL A 147 11.77 9.92 -2.72
N VAL A 148 10.77 10.39 -3.45
CA VAL A 148 10.58 10.08 -4.87
C VAL A 148 11.15 11.24 -5.69
N ARG A 149 12.00 10.93 -6.67
CA ARG A 149 12.60 11.94 -7.55
C ARG A 149 12.63 11.51 -9.01
N ARG A 150 12.86 12.48 -9.90
CA ARG A 150 13.20 12.19 -11.30
C ARG A 150 14.56 11.48 -11.38
N LEU A 151 14.68 10.61 -12.38
CA LEU A 151 15.95 9.97 -12.71
C LEU A 151 16.88 10.94 -13.45
N THR A 152 18.18 10.71 -13.35
CA THR A 152 19.15 11.35 -14.25
C THR A 152 19.20 10.63 -15.60
N MET A 153 19.80 11.27 -16.61
CA MET A 153 19.96 10.67 -17.93
C MET A 153 20.70 9.32 -17.87
N ASP A 154 21.78 9.26 -17.09
CA ASP A 154 22.58 8.04 -16.92
C ASP A 154 21.82 6.92 -16.20
N GLU A 155 20.93 7.27 -15.26
CA GLU A 155 20.07 6.29 -14.59
C GLU A 155 19.05 5.70 -15.57
N VAL A 156 18.37 6.53 -16.37
CA VAL A 156 17.39 6.05 -17.37
C VAL A 156 18.04 5.14 -18.41
N ASN A 157 19.25 5.48 -18.86
CA ASN A 157 20.00 4.70 -19.85
C ASN A 157 20.46 3.32 -19.35
N LYS A 158 20.35 3.03 -18.04
CA LYS A 158 20.64 1.71 -17.46
C LYS A 158 19.41 0.81 -17.37
N LEU A 159 18.21 1.36 -17.57
CA LEU A 159 16.94 0.65 -17.39
C LEU A 159 16.56 -0.15 -18.64
N ASN A 160 17.25 -1.25 -18.90
CA ASN A 160 17.18 -2.01 -20.16
C ASN A 160 16.52 -3.38 -20.01
N SER A 161 16.25 -3.79 -18.77
CA SER A 161 15.63 -5.07 -18.42
C SER A 161 14.67 -4.88 -17.25
N PHE A 162 13.80 -5.85 -17.02
CA PHE A 162 12.97 -5.87 -15.82
C PHE A 162 13.83 -5.82 -14.55
N ASP A 163 14.87 -6.64 -14.48
CA ASP A 163 15.77 -6.72 -13.32
C ASP A 163 16.44 -5.36 -13.03
N SER A 164 16.84 -4.62 -14.07
CA SER A 164 17.42 -3.28 -13.89
C SER A 164 16.45 -2.27 -13.28
N LEU A 165 15.13 -2.45 -13.42
CA LEU A 165 14.14 -1.61 -12.74
C LEU A 165 14.16 -1.88 -11.22
N ILE A 166 14.27 -3.15 -10.83
CA ILE A 166 14.31 -3.57 -9.43
C ILE A 166 15.64 -3.14 -8.78
N GLU A 167 16.77 -3.45 -9.41
CA GLU A 167 18.11 -3.17 -8.87
C GLU A 167 18.41 -1.67 -8.71
N ASN A 168 17.64 -0.81 -9.37
CA ASN A 168 17.83 0.65 -9.32
C ASN A 168 16.72 1.38 -8.56
N ASP A 169 15.89 0.66 -7.80
CA ASP A 169 14.81 1.22 -6.96
C ASP A 169 13.81 2.07 -7.75
N ILE A 170 13.32 1.52 -8.86
CA ILE A 170 12.45 2.25 -9.79
C ILE A 170 10.97 1.95 -9.53
N ILE A 171 10.18 3.01 -9.50
CA ILE A 171 8.71 2.96 -9.43
C ILE A 171 8.10 3.68 -10.63
N THR A 172 6.83 3.41 -10.91
CA THR A 172 6.06 4.23 -11.85
C THR A 172 5.59 5.52 -11.16
N SER A 173 5.46 6.61 -11.95
CA SER A 173 4.84 7.87 -11.50
C SER A 173 3.32 7.87 -11.62
N ARG A 174 2.72 6.78 -12.10
CA ARG A 174 1.26 6.66 -12.16
C ARG A 174 0.77 6.28 -10.77
N GLY A 175 0.05 7.21 -10.13
CA GLY A 175 -0.46 7.02 -8.78
C GLY A 175 0.48 7.47 -7.66
N TYR A 176 1.64 8.09 -7.99
CA TYR A 176 2.62 8.63 -7.03
C TYR A 176 3.12 10.02 -7.43
#